data_AF-A0A949CVE6-F1
#
_entry.id   AF-A0A949CVE6-F1
#
_cell.length_a   1.000
_cell.length_b   1.000
_cell.length_c   1.000
_cell.angle_alpha   90.00
_cell.angle_beta   90.00
_cell.angle_gamma   90.00
#
_symmetry.space_group_name_H-M   'P 1'
#
loop_
_entity.id
_entity.type
_entity.pdbx_description
1 polymer ?
#
loop_
_entity_poly.entity_id
_entity_poly.type
_entity_poly.pdbx_seq_one_letter_code
_entity_poly.pdbx_strand_id
1 'polypeptide(L)'
;MFAPWQEPNTHRVRAEKSGDPAVVKQGRRASPIEVVNNLRAAVREWREAFYIGASDTTIQLLNHWFNRAHRKTTPDGEEFEFRYYFCQREAVETLIYLKEVRRIECLSQIIAEFGGANAELQALGITEDEDAWSRYAFKLATGAGKTKVMSLCIVWSYFHALRESDSEMARHFVVIAPNLTVYERLKDDFGNGRVFDEDPLIPPEWRGDWNLSVVLQDEASGAATGGTLYLTNIHRLYDTAKRKKNAEDDNYAWMGPVVSKSKALDTGAALRDRITAHRRVMVLNDEAHHVWDSGSAW
;
A
#
# COMPACT_ATOMS: atom_id res chain seq x y z
N MET A 1 0.94 4.79 -28.99
CA MET A 1 0.56 4.79 -27.56
C MET A 1 1.53 3.85 -26.87
N PHE A 2 2.15 4.25 -25.77
CA PHE A 2 3.12 3.41 -25.05
C PHE A 2 2.43 2.17 -24.48
N ALA A 3 3.15 1.06 -24.35
CA ALA A 3 2.62 -0.12 -23.68
C ALA A 3 2.43 0.17 -22.18
N PRO A 4 1.46 -0.46 -21.49
CA PRO A 4 1.17 -0.15 -20.08
C PRO A 4 2.36 -0.29 -19.10
N TRP A 5 3.34 -1.13 -19.45
CA TRP A 5 4.58 -1.36 -18.69
C TRP A 5 5.72 -0.41 -19.04
N GLN A 6 5.58 0.43 -20.07
CA GLN A 6 6.59 1.40 -20.48
C GLN A 6 6.43 2.72 -19.73
N GLU A 7 7.55 3.39 -19.49
CA GLU A 7 7.56 4.71 -18.88
C GLU A 7 6.79 5.72 -19.76
N PRO A 8 5.80 6.46 -19.20
CA PRO A 8 5.07 7.45 -19.95
C PRO A 8 5.97 8.58 -20.43
N ASN A 9 6.08 8.73 -21.75
CA ASN A 9 6.89 9.75 -22.41
C ASN A 9 6.07 10.76 -23.22
N THR A 10 4.74 10.65 -23.20
CA THR A 10 3.80 11.57 -23.85
C THR A 10 2.54 11.71 -23.01
N HIS A 11 1.82 12.82 -23.14
CA HIS A 11 0.53 13.01 -22.49
C HIS A 11 -0.43 13.86 -23.34
N ARG A 12 -1.73 13.66 -23.15
CA ARG A 12 -2.77 14.45 -23.83
C ARG A 12 -3.10 15.71 -23.03
N VAL A 13 -3.38 16.80 -23.72
CA VAL A 13 -3.95 18.04 -23.16
C VAL A 13 -5.22 18.41 -23.92
N ARG A 14 -6.09 19.22 -23.28
CA ARG A 14 -7.29 19.75 -23.93
C ARG A 14 -6.89 20.58 -25.15
N ALA A 15 -7.69 20.50 -26.21
CA ALA A 15 -7.53 21.36 -27.37
C ALA A 15 -7.75 22.83 -27.02
N GLU A 16 -7.07 23.73 -27.73
CA GLU A 16 -7.18 25.18 -27.51
C GLU A 16 -8.54 25.73 -27.96
N LYS A 17 -9.13 25.14 -29.01
CA LYS A 17 -10.44 25.53 -29.54
C LYS A 17 -11.49 24.46 -29.25
N SER A 18 -12.72 24.90 -29.03
CA SER A 18 -13.86 24.00 -28.86
C SER A 18 -14.15 23.25 -30.16
N GLY A 19 -14.20 21.92 -30.10
CA GLY A 19 -14.42 21.05 -31.27
C GLY A 19 -13.15 20.38 -31.83
N ASP A 20 -11.97 20.87 -31.47
CA ASP A 20 -10.70 20.28 -31.91
C ASP A 20 -10.32 19.03 -31.08
N PRO A 21 -9.57 18.08 -31.68
CA PRO A 21 -9.10 16.90 -30.97
C PRO A 21 -8.03 17.26 -29.92
N ALA A 22 -7.94 16.45 -28.86
CA ALA A 22 -6.93 16.60 -27.82
C ALA A 22 -5.51 16.58 -28.39
N VAL A 23 -4.66 17.50 -27.94
CA VAL A 23 -3.27 17.62 -28.41
C VAL A 23 -2.37 16.67 -27.63
N VAL A 24 -1.49 15.95 -28.31
CA VAL A 24 -0.45 15.12 -27.68
C VAL A 24 0.79 15.96 -27.48
N LYS A 25 1.22 16.11 -26.22
CA LYS A 25 2.48 16.74 -25.85
C LYS A 25 3.55 15.69 -25.59
N GLN A 26 4.78 16.00 -25.98
CA GLN A 26 5.97 15.22 -25.64
C GLN A 26 6.31 15.39 -24.16
N GLY A 27 6.90 14.34 -23.58
CA GLY A 27 7.24 14.26 -22.18
C GLY A 27 6.11 13.75 -21.28
N ARG A 28 6.50 13.32 -20.09
CA ARG A 28 5.58 12.95 -19.03
C ARG A 28 4.86 14.19 -18.49
N ARG A 29 3.57 14.05 -18.15
CA ARG A 29 2.83 15.14 -17.50
C ARG A 29 3.44 15.46 -16.12
N ALA A 30 3.86 16.70 -15.95
CA ALA A 30 4.33 17.22 -14.66
C ALA A 30 3.22 17.13 -13.59
N SER A 31 3.62 16.79 -12.37
CA SER A 31 2.76 16.89 -11.20
C SER A 31 2.70 18.36 -10.73
N PRO A 32 1.55 18.86 -10.26
CA PRO A 32 1.51 20.15 -9.55
C PRO A 32 2.20 20.09 -8.18
N ILE A 33 2.49 18.88 -7.66
CA ILE A 33 3.20 18.67 -6.41
C ILE A 33 4.69 18.53 -6.73
N GLU A 34 5.51 19.48 -6.26
CA GLU A 34 6.94 19.56 -6.55
C GLU A 34 7.71 18.31 -6.08
N VAL A 35 7.45 17.87 -4.85
CA VAL A 35 7.97 16.62 -4.25
C VAL A 35 7.82 15.44 -5.21
N VAL A 36 6.68 15.31 -5.89
CA VAL A 36 6.43 14.21 -6.82
C VAL A 36 7.35 14.28 -8.05
N ASN A 37 7.61 15.48 -8.56
CA ASN A 37 8.50 15.64 -9.72
C ASN A 37 9.95 15.30 -9.34
N ASN A 38 10.40 15.75 -8.17
CA ASN A 38 11.75 15.48 -7.66
C ASN A 38 11.94 14.00 -7.32
N LEU A 39 10.96 13.35 -6.67
CA LEU A 39 10.96 11.90 -6.46
C LEU A 39 11.05 11.13 -7.78
N ARG A 40 10.27 11.51 -8.80
CA ARG A 40 10.28 10.81 -10.09
C ARG A 40 11.66 10.87 -10.76
N ALA A 41 12.34 12.01 -10.66
CA ALA A 41 13.70 12.15 -11.17
C ALA A 41 14.67 11.24 -10.40
N ALA A 42 14.68 11.34 -9.06
CA ALA A 42 15.57 10.55 -8.20
C ALA A 42 15.36 9.03 -8.35
N VAL A 43 14.10 8.58 -8.40
CA VAL A 43 13.77 7.15 -8.59
C VAL A 43 14.15 6.67 -10.00
N ARG A 44 14.00 7.51 -11.03
CA ARG A 44 14.46 7.17 -12.38
C ARG A 44 15.99 6.99 -12.39
N GLU A 45 16.73 7.95 -11.85
CA GLU A 45 18.19 7.89 -11.77
C GLU A 45 18.66 6.65 -11.00
N TRP A 46 18.03 6.36 -9.86
CA TRP A 46 18.31 5.17 -9.07
C TRP A 46 18.04 3.86 -9.84
N ARG A 47 16.93 3.80 -10.59
CA ARG A 47 16.61 2.67 -11.46
C ARG A 47 17.62 2.48 -12.58
N GLU A 48 18.02 3.58 -13.24
CA GLU A 48 19.02 3.58 -14.32
C GLU A 48 20.43 3.23 -13.82
N ALA A 49 20.72 3.54 -12.56
CA ALA A 49 21.92 3.11 -11.83
C ALA A 49 21.82 1.69 -11.25
N PHE A 50 20.93 0.85 -11.79
CA PHE A 50 20.75 -0.55 -11.41
C PHE A 50 20.46 -0.76 -9.91
N TYR A 51 19.67 0.14 -9.32
CA TYR A 51 19.22 0.07 -7.92
C TYR A 51 20.36 0.11 -6.89
N ILE A 52 21.44 0.86 -7.18
CA ILE A 52 22.57 1.02 -6.26
C ILE A 52 22.12 1.43 -4.85
N GLY A 53 22.74 0.81 -3.84
CA GLY A 53 22.47 1.08 -2.43
C GLY A 53 21.31 0.30 -1.82
N ALA A 54 20.52 -0.44 -2.61
CA ALA A 54 19.56 -1.40 -2.07
C ALA A 54 20.22 -2.75 -1.74
N SER A 55 19.56 -3.52 -0.87
CA SER A 55 19.92 -4.88 -0.48
C SER A 55 19.82 -5.86 -1.64
N ASP A 56 20.52 -6.98 -1.52
CA ASP A 56 20.44 -8.08 -2.49
C ASP A 56 19.01 -8.62 -2.61
N THR A 57 18.28 -8.71 -1.49
CA THR A 57 16.86 -9.12 -1.48
C THR A 57 16.01 -8.18 -2.32
N THR A 58 16.16 -6.87 -2.14
CA THR A 58 15.41 -5.86 -2.89
C THR A 58 15.76 -5.89 -4.38
N ILE A 59 17.05 -5.95 -4.71
CA ILE A 59 17.52 -6.02 -6.10
C ILE A 59 16.97 -7.27 -6.79
N GLN A 60 16.97 -8.42 -6.12
CA GLN A 60 16.42 -9.67 -6.68
C GLN A 60 14.91 -9.56 -6.94
N LEU A 61 14.14 -8.98 -6.01
CA LEU A 61 12.70 -8.78 -6.18
C LEU A 61 12.38 -7.78 -7.31
N LEU A 62 13.03 -6.62 -7.35
CA LEU A 62 12.82 -5.62 -8.40
C LEU A 62 13.15 -6.19 -9.79
N ASN A 63 14.23 -6.96 -9.89
CA ASN A 63 14.58 -7.66 -11.13
C ASN A 63 13.57 -8.74 -11.50
N HIS A 64 13.09 -9.51 -10.52
CA HIS A 64 12.04 -10.51 -10.72
C HIS A 64 10.78 -9.87 -11.29
N TRP A 65 10.30 -8.77 -10.70
CA TRP A 65 9.03 -8.13 -11.07
C TRP A 65 9.10 -7.32 -12.36
N PHE A 66 10.15 -6.50 -12.54
CA PHE A 66 10.10 -5.41 -13.52
C PHE A 66 11.09 -5.54 -14.68
N ASN A 67 12.11 -6.39 -14.53
CA ASN A 67 13.14 -6.61 -15.56
C ASN A 67 13.02 -7.99 -16.22
N ARG A 68 11.96 -8.74 -15.89
CA ARG A 68 11.62 -10.01 -16.50
C ARG A 68 10.14 -10.02 -16.86
N ALA A 69 9.79 -10.81 -17.86
CA ALA A 69 8.40 -11.09 -18.19
C ALA A 69 8.02 -12.45 -17.63
N HIS A 70 6.75 -12.61 -17.27
CA HIS A 70 6.23 -13.86 -16.72
C HIS A 70 5.23 -14.46 -17.68
N ARG A 71 5.27 -15.77 -17.88
CA ARG A 71 4.22 -16.46 -18.64
C ARG A 71 3.06 -16.74 -17.70
N LYS A 72 1.85 -16.39 -18.12
CA LYS A 72 0.61 -16.74 -17.43
C LYS A 72 -0.35 -17.39 -18.40
N THR A 73 -1.25 -18.20 -17.87
CA THR A 73 -2.28 -18.89 -18.64
C THR A 73 -3.64 -18.31 -18.26
N THR A 74 -4.48 -18.01 -19.24
CA THR A 74 -5.88 -17.61 -19.00
C THR A 74 -6.70 -18.82 -18.53
N PRO A 75 -7.91 -18.62 -17.96
CA PRO A 75 -8.82 -19.72 -17.65
C PRO A 75 -9.16 -20.59 -18.87
N ASP A 76 -9.11 -20.01 -20.07
CA ASP A 76 -9.38 -20.70 -21.34
C ASP A 76 -8.16 -21.47 -21.89
N GLY A 77 -7.03 -21.45 -21.18
CA GLY A 77 -5.81 -22.18 -21.55
C GLY A 77 -4.83 -21.42 -22.44
N GLU A 78 -5.10 -20.14 -22.75
CA GLU A 78 -4.21 -19.34 -23.60
C GLU A 78 -3.03 -18.80 -22.80
N GLU A 79 -1.81 -18.98 -23.31
CA GLU A 79 -0.62 -18.39 -22.71
C GLU A 79 -0.43 -16.93 -23.16
N PHE A 80 -0.09 -16.06 -22.21
CA PHE A 80 0.26 -14.67 -22.48
C PHE A 80 1.46 -14.20 -21.64
N GLU A 81 2.12 -13.16 -22.14
CA GLU A 81 3.22 -12.50 -21.45
C GLU A 81 2.67 -11.45 -20.46
N PHE A 82 2.82 -11.72 -19.18
CA PHE A 82 2.45 -10.81 -18.10
C PHE A 82 3.63 -9.89 -17.75
N ARG A 83 3.32 -8.59 -17.67
CA ARG A 83 4.21 -7.53 -17.19
C ARG A 83 3.42 -6.58 -16.28
N TYR A 84 4.02 -6.19 -15.16
CA TYR A 84 3.45 -5.14 -14.31
C TYR A 84 3.44 -3.79 -15.04
N TYR A 85 2.43 -2.98 -14.74
CA TYR A 85 2.32 -1.63 -15.31
C TYR A 85 3.41 -0.72 -14.75
N PHE A 86 3.79 0.29 -15.53
CA PHE A 86 4.82 1.24 -15.09
C PHE A 86 4.41 1.99 -13.81
N CYS A 87 3.12 2.31 -13.65
CA CYS A 87 2.64 2.94 -12.42
C CYS A 87 2.75 2.03 -11.19
N GLN A 88 2.66 0.71 -11.37
CA GLN A 88 2.88 -0.27 -10.30
C GLN A 88 4.36 -0.34 -9.94
N ARG A 89 5.24 -0.42 -10.96
CA ARG A 89 6.69 -0.34 -10.82
C ARG A 89 7.11 0.90 -10.05
N GLU A 90 6.71 2.07 -10.53
CA GLU A 90 7.10 3.33 -9.93
C GLU A 90 6.60 3.48 -8.49
N ALA A 91 5.37 3.03 -8.18
CA ALA A 91 4.87 3.09 -6.81
C ALA A 91 5.73 2.25 -5.85
N VAL A 92 6.06 1.01 -6.25
CA VAL A 92 6.89 0.10 -5.45
C VAL A 92 8.32 0.60 -5.34
N GLU A 93 8.95 1.00 -6.46
CA GLU A 93 10.30 1.59 -6.47
C GLU A 93 10.40 2.84 -5.59
N THR A 94 9.38 3.71 -5.62
CA THR A 94 9.37 4.94 -4.80
C THR A 94 9.29 4.61 -3.32
N LEU A 95 8.45 3.65 -2.92
CA LEU A 95 8.37 3.22 -1.52
C LEU A 95 9.72 2.68 -1.04
N ILE A 96 10.31 1.77 -1.82
CA ILE A 96 11.59 1.12 -1.51
C ILE A 96 12.70 2.17 -1.44
N TYR A 97 12.77 3.07 -2.42
CA TYR A 97 13.77 4.12 -2.45
C TYR A 97 13.70 5.01 -1.20
N LEU A 98 12.51 5.43 -0.81
CA LEU A 98 12.31 6.24 0.39
C LEU A 98 12.68 5.48 1.66
N LYS A 99 12.23 4.23 1.80
CA LYS A 99 12.37 3.46 3.05
C LYS A 99 13.71 2.80 3.24
N GLU A 100 14.25 2.16 2.22
CA GLU A 100 15.48 1.37 2.33
C GLU A 100 16.71 2.18 1.96
N VAL A 101 16.65 2.90 0.83
CA VAL A 101 17.80 3.61 0.27
C VAL A 101 18.03 4.94 0.97
N ARG A 102 16.96 5.74 1.13
CA ARG A 102 17.04 7.06 1.77
C ARG A 102 16.78 7.02 3.27
N ARG A 103 16.16 5.95 3.78
CA ARG A 103 15.80 5.78 5.19
C ARG A 103 14.98 6.96 5.72
N ILE A 104 14.07 7.46 4.90
CA ILE A 104 13.18 8.56 5.25
C ILE A 104 11.96 8.01 5.99
N GLU A 105 11.77 8.49 7.20
CA GLU A 105 10.79 7.97 8.16
C GLU A 105 9.67 8.93 8.49
N CYS A 106 9.75 10.20 8.07
CA CYS A 106 8.76 11.20 8.41
C CYS A 106 8.52 12.19 7.26
N LEU A 107 7.46 12.99 7.39
CA LEU A 107 7.03 13.92 6.35
C LEU A 107 8.04 15.06 6.19
N SER A 108 8.56 15.58 7.30
CA SER A 108 9.53 16.67 7.32
C SER A 108 10.80 16.32 6.56
N GLN A 109 11.28 15.08 6.67
CA GLN A 109 12.42 14.57 5.89
C GLN A 109 12.11 14.51 4.39
N ILE A 110 10.92 14.04 3.99
CA ILE A 110 10.51 14.04 2.57
C ILE A 110 10.48 15.48 2.02
N ILE A 111 9.90 16.40 2.78
CA ILE A 111 9.79 17.80 2.37
C ILE A 111 11.16 18.47 2.33
N ALA A 112 12.01 18.27 3.34
CA ALA A 112 13.35 18.84 3.39
C ALA A 112 14.21 18.40 2.19
N GLU A 113 14.03 17.15 1.76
CA GLU A 113 14.85 16.58 0.70
C GLU A 113 14.30 16.80 -0.71
N PHE A 114 12.98 16.73 -0.89
CA PHE A 114 12.33 16.76 -2.20
C PHE A 114 11.40 17.97 -2.40
N GLY A 115 11.24 18.84 -1.41
CA GLY A 115 10.32 19.99 -1.44
C GLY A 115 10.76 21.15 -2.32
N GLY A 116 11.97 21.10 -2.88
CA GLY A 116 12.47 22.13 -3.81
C GLY A 116 12.93 23.41 -3.12
N ALA A 117 12.71 24.56 -3.75
CA ALA A 117 13.36 25.82 -3.37
C ALA A 117 13.06 26.30 -1.93
N ASN A 118 11.88 25.96 -1.40
CA ASN A 118 11.45 26.35 -0.05
C ASN A 118 11.37 25.15 0.92
N ALA A 119 12.03 24.04 0.60
CA ALA A 119 11.97 22.78 1.34
C ALA A 119 12.24 22.94 2.84
N GLU A 120 13.31 23.64 3.22
CA GLU A 120 13.70 23.83 4.62
C GLU A 120 12.62 24.56 5.43
N LEU A 121 12.09 25.66 4.88
CA LEU A 121 11.06 26.44 5.55
C LEU A 121 9.74 25.65 5.68
N GLN A 122 9.37 24.89 4.65
CA GLN A 122 8.18 24.03 4.69
C GLN A 122 8.35 22.89 5.69
N ALA A 123 9.54 22.30 5.78
CA ALA A 123 9.85 21.24 6.73
C ALA A 123 9.74 21.71 8.18
N LEU A 124 10.20 22.93 8.49
CA LEU A 124 10.05 23.55 9.82
C LEU A 124 8.60 23.84 10.21
N GLY A 125 7.70 23.95 9.23
CA GLY A 125 6.28 24.19 9.46
C GLY A 125 5.46 22.94 9.79
N ILE A 126 6.06 21.75 9.70
CA ILE A 126 5.39 20.48 9.98
C ILE A 126 5.36 20.24 11.49
N THR A 127 4.18 19.95 12.01
CA THR A 127 3.97 19.68 13.44
C THR A 127 4.44 18.28 13.83
N GLU A 128 4.73 18.07 15.12
CA GLU A 128 5.11 16.74 15.65
C GLU A 128 4.05 15.67 15.34
N ASP A 129 2.76 16.02 15.45
CA ASP A 129 1.66 15.10 15.14
C ASP A 129 1.59 14.74 13.64
N GLU A 130 1.92 15.69 12.77
CA GLU A 130 2.01 15.45 11.32
C GLU A 130 3.21 14.58 10.95
N ASP A 131 4.27 14.65 11.75
CA ASP A 131 5.55 13.96 11.52
C ASP A 131 5.69 12.63 12.27
N ALA A 132 4.72 12.30 13.14
CA ALA A 132 4.81 11.18 14.08
C ALA A 132 5.04 9.80 13.43
N TRP A 133 4.63 9.61 12.17
CA TRP A 133 4.91 8.38 11.42
C TRP A 133 4.90 8.60 9.89
N SER A 134 5.63 7.75 9.18
CA SER A 134 5.68 7.78 7.72
C SER A 134 4.30 7.45 7.13
N ARG A 135 3.73 8.37 6.36
CA ARG A 135 2.48 8.16 5.60
C ARG A 135 2.75 8.35 4.12
N TYR A 136 2.58 7.29 3.34
CA TYR A 136 2.78 7.33 1.89
C TYR A 136 1.45 7.18 1.17
N ALA A 137 1.10 8.15 0.33
CA ALA A 137 -0.12 8.15 -0.47
C ALA A 137 0.21 7.98 -1.96
N PHE A 138 -0.22 6.87 -2.55
CA PHE A 138 -0.02 6.59 -3.97
C PHE A 138 -1.29 6.89 -4.76
N LYS A 139 -1.23 7.89 -5.65
CA LYS A 139 -2.35 8.22 -6.53
C LYS A 139 -2.37 7.29 -7.75
N LEU A 140 -3.14 6.23 -7.65
CA LEU A 140 -3.33 5.22 -8.70
C LEU A 140 -4.73 5.34 -9.30
N ALA A 141 -4.83 5.25 -10.63
CA ALA A 141 -6.13 5.23 -11.32
C ALA A 141 -6.90 3.94 -11.00
N THR A 142 -8.24 4.01 -11.01
CA THR A 142 -9.08 2.81 -10.91
C THR A 142 -8.74 1.83 -12.03
N GLY A 143 -8.58 0.54 -11.70
CA GLY A 143 -8.14 -0.48 -12.64
C GLY A 143 -6.63 -0.53 -12.90
N ALA A 144 -5.82 0.38 -12.32
CA ALA A 144 -4.36 0.33 -12.42
C ALA A 144 -3.72 -0.78 -11.56
N GLY A 145 -4.51 -1.55 -10.80
CA GLY A 145 -4.04 -2.65 -9.97
C GLY A 145 -3.49 -2.23 -8.60
N LYS A 146 -4.27 -1.46 -7.82
CA LYS A 146 -3.93 -1.08 -6.43
C LYS A 146 -3.59 -2.31 -5.58
N THR A 147 -4.41 -3.36 -5.64
CA THR A 147 -4.17 -4.64 -4.95
C THR A 147 -2.80 -5.23 -5.31
N LYS A 148 -2.38 -5.16 -6.58
CA LYS A 148 -1.05 -5.67 -7.01
C LYS A 148 0.09 -4.87 -6.40
N VAL A 149 -0.05 -3.54 -6.27
CA VAL A 149 0.96 -2.72 -5.58
C VAL A 149 1.03 -3.11 -4.11
N MET A 150 -0.12 -3.27 -3.45
CA MET A 150 -0.17 -3.71 -2.05
C MET A 150 0.50 -5.06 -1.84
N SER A 151 0.23 -6.05 -2.71
CA SER A 151 0.84 -7.38 -2.59
C SER A 151 2.35 -7.36 -2.86
N LEU A 152 2.83 -6.55 -3.81
CA LEU A 152 4.27 -6.33 -4.04
C LEU A 152 4.95 -5.73 -2.80
N CYS A 153 4.36 -4.71 -2.18
CA CYS A 153 4.90 -4.09 -0.96
C CYS A 153 4.94 -5.08 0.22
N ILE A 154 3.91 -5.91 0.37
CA ILE A 154 3.84 -6.97 1.40
C ILE A 154 4.98 -7.98 1.19
N VAL A 155 5.15 -8.47 -0.04
CA VAL A 155 6.18 -9.46 -0.36
C VAL A 155 7.58 -8.89 -0.18
N TRP A 156 7.83 -7.65 -0.62
CA TRP A 156 9.09 -6.95 -0.36
C TRP A 156 9.40 -6.87 1.14
N SER A 157 8.47 -6.30 1.91
CA SER A 157 8.66 -6.09 3.35
C SER A 157 8.90 -7.41 4.09
N TYR A 158 8.15 -8.46 3.74
CA TYR A 158 8.27 -9.78 4.35
C TYR A 158 9.65 -10.40 4.09
N PHE A 159 10.08 -10.47 2.82
CA PHE A 159 11.35 -11.09 2.48
C PHE A 159 12.55 -10.25 2.92
N HIS A 160 12.46 -8.92 2.86
CA HIS A 160 13.51 -8.05 3.41
C HIS A 160 13.66 -8.29 4.91
N ALA A 161 12.56 -8.39 5.67
CA ALA A 161 12.58 -8.73 7.09
C ALA A 161 13.02 -10.17 7.41
N LEU A 162 12.95 -11.08 6.46
CA LEU A 162 13.38 -12.46 6.64
C LEU A 162 14.86 -12.67 6.30
N ARG A 163 15.36 -11.98 5.27
CA ARG A 163 16.63 -12.28 4.61
C ARG A 163 17.74 -11.29 4.94
N GLU A 164 17.39 -10.06 5.35
CA GLU A 164 18.37 -9.02 5.72
C GLU A 164 18.46 -8.91 7.25
N SER A 165 19.68 -9.04 7.79
CA SER A 165 19.94 -9.14 9.24
C SER A 165 19.44 -7.94 10.05
N ASP A 166 19.63 -6.74 9.50
CA ASP A 166 19.30 -5.47 10.16
C ASP A 166 18.04 -4.83 9.58
N SER A 167 17.17 -5.65 8.99
CA SER A 167 15.93 -5.17 8.39
C SER A 167 15.03 -4.50 9.41
N GLU A 168 14.52 -3.33 9.06
CA GLU A 168 13.48 -2.61 9.79
C GLU A 168 12.06 -2.87 9.26
N MET A 169 11.95 -3.74 8.25
CA MET A 169 10.69 -4.02 7.57
C MET A 169 9.74 -4.87 8.42
N ALA A 170 8.45 -4.78 8.09
CA ALA A 170 7.39 -5.51 8.77
C ALA A 170 7.22 -6.93 8.19
N ARG A 171 6.89 -7.88 9.06
CA ARG A 171 6.41 -9.23 8.68
C ARG A 171 4.91 -9.43 8.94
N HIS A 172 4.29 -8.44 9.56
CA HIS A 172 2.88 -8.42 9.87
C HIS A 172 2.23 -7.21 9.18
N PHE A 173 1.05 -7.42 8.64
CA PHE A 173 0.40 -6.51 7.71
C PHE A 173 -1.06 -6.32 8.10
N VAL A 174 -1.59 -5.12 7.90
CA VAL A 174 -3.02 -4.84 8.04
C VAL A 174 -3.50 -4.26 6.73
N VAL A 175 -4.40 -4.97 6.05
CA VAL A 175 -5.09 -4.48 4.86
C VAL A 175 -6.46 -3.96 5.27
N ILE A 176 -6.69 -2.67 5.04
CA ILE A 176 -7.92 -1.98 5.46
C ILE A 176 -8.79 -1.69 4.24
N ALA A 177 -10.01 -2.19 4.30
CA ALA A 177 -11.08 -1.84 3.38
C ALA A 177 -11.95 -0.69 3.92
N PRO A 178 -12.35 0.28 3.08
CA PRO A 178 -13.20 1.40 3.50
C PRO A 178 -14.65 0.97 3.75
N ASN A 179 -15.17 0.00 2.99
CA ASN A 179 -16.55 -0.49 3.07
C ASN A 179 -16.59 -2.01 2.83
N LEU A 180 -17.76 -2.63 3.05
CA LEU A 180 -17.92 -4.09 2.92
C LEU A 180 -17.77 -4.58 1.47
N THR A 181 -18.17 -3.77 0.48
CA THR A 181 -18.02 -4.13 -0.93
C THR A 181 -16.54 -4.26 -1.32
N VAL A 182 -15.71 -3.31 -0.89
CA VAL A 182 -14.26 -3.38 -1.11
C VAL A 182 -13.64 -4.49 -0.27
N TYR A 183 -14.15 -4.74 0.94
CA TYR A 183 -13.69 -5.85 1.78
C TYR A 183 -13.88 -7.20 1.11
N GLU A 184 -15.07 -7.51 0.57
CA GLU A 184 -15.31 -8.79 -0.10
C GLU A 184 -14.40 -8.95 -1.34
N ARG A 185 -14.19 -7.89 -2.13
CA ARG A 185 -13.21 -7.92 -3.25
C ARG A 185 -11.79 -8.22 -2.77
N LEU A 186 -11.34 -7.56 -1.70
CA LEU A 186 -10.00 -7.80 -1.14
C LEU A 186 -9.90 -9.19 -0.49
N LYS A 187 -11.01 -9.74 0.00
CA LYS A 187 -11.08 -11.09 0.55
C LYS A 187 -10.99 -12.13 -0.55
N ASP A 188 -11.59 -11.90 -1.71
CA ASP A 188 -11.40 -12.75 -2.89
C ASP A 188 -9.93 -12.74 -3.37
N ASP A 189 -9.25 -11.59 -3.28
CA ASP A 189 -7.84 -11.44 -3.65
C ASP A 189 -6.88 -12.06 -2.61
N PHE A 190 -7.01 -11.68 -1.33
CA PHE A 190 -6.07 -12.01 -0.26
C PHE A 190 -6.50 -13.17 0.63
N GLY A 191 -7.79 -13.43 0.82
CA GLY A 191 -8.32 -14.26 1.90
C GLY A 191 -7.73 -15.67 1.96
N ASN A 192 -7.61 -16.32 0.81
CA ASN A 192 -6.98 -17.65 0.69
C ASN A 192 -5.53 -17.58 0.18
N GLY A 193 -4.90 -16.41 0.23
CA GLY A 193 -3.58 -16.19 -0.34
C GLY A 193 -3.52 -16.19 -1.87
N ARG A 194 -4.68 -16.21 -2.55
CA ARG A 194 -4.82 -16.34 -4.02
C ARG A 194 -3.89 -15.42 -4.79
N VAL A 195 -3.82 -14.13 -4.42
CA VAL A 195 -2.93 -13.16 -5.09
C VAL A 195 -1.45 -13.55 -4.98
N PHE A 196 -1.01 -14.13 -3.86
CA PHE A 196 0.37 -14.59 -3.66
C PHE A 196 0.68 -15.86 -4.44
N ASP A 197 -0.34 -16.65 -4.78
CA ASP A 197 -0.19 -17.87 -5.55
C ASP A 197 -0.26 -17.64 -7.06
N GLU A 198 -1.24 -16.86 -7.53
CA GLU A 198 -1.50 -16.67 -8.96
C GLU A 198 -0.62 -15.61 -9.61
N ASP A 199 -0.19 -14.57 -8.87
CA ASP A 199 0.68 -13.55 -9.42
C ASP A 199 2.16 -13.92 -9.22
N PRO A 200 3.04 -13.51 -10.16
CA PRO A 200 4.48 -13.75 -10.05
C PRO A 200 5.13 -12.76 -9.06
N LEU A 201 4.66 -12.80 -7.82
CA LEU A 201 5.14 -11.94 -6.74
C LEU A 201 6.38 -12.53 -6.06
N ILE A 202 6.42 -13.85 -5.91
CA ILE A 202 7.45 -14.55 -5.15
C ILE A 202 8.33 -15.34 -6.12
N PRO A 203 9.66 -15.11 -6.15
CA PRO A 203 10.57 -15.94 -6.91
C PRO A 203 10.37 -17.42 -6.56
N PRO A 204 10.30 -18.34 -7.55
CA PRO A 204 10.08 -19.76 -7.29
C PRO A 204 11.03 -20.36 -6.26
N GLU A 205 12.28 -19.93 -6.27
CA GLU A 205 13.32 -20.33 -5.32
C GLU A 205 13.06 -19.91 -3.86
N TRP A 206 12.20 -18.91 -3.63
CA TRP A 206 11.86 -18.38 -2.31
C TRP A 206 10.51 -18.87 -1.78
N ARG A 207 9.77 -19.64 -2.58
CA ARG A 207 8.44 -20.16 -2.19
C ARG A 207 8.48 -21.00 -0.92
N GLY A 208 9.56 -21.74 -0.67
CA GLY A 208 9.73 -22.53 0.55
C GLY A 208 9.83 -21.70 1.84
N ASP A 209 10.26 -20.45 1.71
CA ASP A 209 10.41 -19.51 2.82
C ASP A 209 9.13 -18.67 3.06
N TRP A 210 8.13 -18.78 2.16
CA TRP A 210 6.89 -18.02 2.27
C TRP A 210 5.92 -18.66 3.27
N ASN A 211 5.85 -18.08 4.46
CA ASN A 211 4.90 -18.47 5.50
C ASN A 211 4.16 -17.24 6.03
N LEU A 212 3.09 -16.85 5.32
CA LEU A 212 2.19 -15.76 5.67
C LEU A 212 0.77 -16.30 5.89
N SER A 213 0.22 -16.12 7.09
CA SER A 213 -1.16 -16.48 7.41
C SER A 213 -2.09 -15.28 7.23
N VAL A 214 -3.22 -15.47 6.56
CA VAL A 214 -4.25 -14.43 6.40
C VAL A 214 -5.32 -14.63 7.47
N VAL A 215 -5.70 -13.55 8.15
CA VAL A 215 -6.71 -13.52 9.20
C VAL A 215 -7.82 -12.59 8.78
N LEU A 216 -9.02 -13.13 8.60
CA LEU A 216 -10.21 -12.35 8.29
C LEU A 216 -10.84 -11.74 9.54
N GLN A 217 -11.66 -10.69 9.35
CA GLN A 217 -12.20 -9.89 10.45
C GLN A 217 -13.10 -10.64 11.45
N ASP A 218 -13.66 -11.79 11.05
CA ASP A 218 -14.57 -12.60 11.89
C ASP A 218 -13.91 -13.90 12.40
N GLU A 219 -12.63 -14.12 12.11
CA GLU A 219 -11.90 -15.33 12.49
C GLU A 219 -11.15 -15.16 13.82
N ALA A 220 -11.25 -16.17 14.67
CA ALA A 220 -10.34 -16.34 15.78
C ALA A 220 -9.01 -16.89 15.22
N SER A 221 -7.98 -16.04 15.12
CA SER A 221 -6.68 -16.49 14.64
C SER A 221 -5.97 -17.33 15.70
N GLY A 222 -5.44 -18.49 15.29
CA GLY A 222 -4.45 -19.21 16.09
C GLY A 222 -3.09 -18.49 16.13
N ALA A 223 -2.13 -19.04 16.88
CA ALA A 223 -0.76 -18.53 16.87
C ALA A 223 -0.12 -18.79 15.50
N ALA A 224 0.11 -17.73 14.73
CA ALA A 224 0.87 -17.81 13.48
C ALA A 224 2.36 -17.99 13.80
N THR A 225 3.02 -18.97 13.17
CA THR A 225 4.46 -19.21 13.33
C THR A 225 5.32 -18.34 12.40
N GLY A 226 4.71 -17.71 11.39
CA GLY A 226 5.34 -16.82 10.43
C GLY A 226 4.78 -15.40 10.47
N GLY A 227 4.59 -14.80 9.30
CA GLY A 227 3.95 -13.49 9.18
C GLY A 227 2.42 -13.58 9.27
N THR A 228 1.77 -12.45 9.54
CA THR A 228 0.30 -12.36 9.60
C THR A 228 -0.21 -11.21 8.75
N LEU A 229 -1.20 -11.45 7.90
CA LEU A 229 -1.94 -10.42 7.17
C LEU A 229 -3.36 -10.35 7.72
N TYR A 230 -3.69 -9.28 8.43
CA TYR A 230 -5.03 -9.00 8.89
C TYR A 230 -5.81 -8.28 7.79
N LEU A 231 -6.88 -8.89 7.28
CA LEU A 231 -7.79 -8.24 6.35
C LEU A 231 -9.04 -7.81 7.09
N THR A 232 -9.32 -6.51 7.14
CA THR A 232 -10.43 -5.98 7.92
C THR A 232 -11.04 -4.73 7.29
N ASN A 233 -12.29 -4.43 7.68
CA ASN A 233 -12.92 -3.17 7.36
C ASN A 233 -12.64 -2.11 8.44
N ILE A 234 -12.48 -0.85 8.02
CA ILE A 234 -12.18 0.28 8.92
C ILE A 234 -13.16 0.39 10.11
N HIS A 235 -14.43 0.06 9.92
CA HIS A 235 -15.44 0.15 10.98
C HIS A 235 -15.18 -0.81 12.15
N ARG A 236 -14.41 -1.89 11.95
CA ARG A 236 -14.01 -2.82 13.01
C ARG A 236 -12.85 -2.29 13.86
N LEU A 237 -12.06 -1.37 13.30
CA LEU A 237 -10.93 -0.76 14.00
C LEU A 237 -11.36 0.38 14.91
N TYR A 238 -12.52 0.99 14.67
CA TYR A 238 -13.03 2.07 15.52
C TYR A 238 -13.13 1.68 16.99
N ASP A 239 -12.59 2.55 17.85
CA ASP A 239 -12.77 2.45 19.29
C ASP A 239 -14.21 2.87 19.65
N THR A 240 -15.04 1.87 19.81
CA THR A 240 -16.43 2.00 20.22
C THR A 240 -16.62 2.37 21.69
N ALA A 241 -15.58 2.30 22.52
CA ALA A 241 -15.65 2.73 23.92
C ALA A 241 -15.93 4.23 24.03
N LYS A 242 -15.36 5.06 23.13
CA LYS A 242 -15.66 6.49 23.03
C LYS A 242 -17.12 6.77 22.64
N ARG A 243 -17.74 5.93 21.80
CA ARG A 243 -19.17 6.06 21.44
C ARG A 243 -20.11 5.68 22.57
N LYS A 244 -19.72 4.73 23.44
CA LYS A 244 -20.53 4.30 24.58
C LYS A 244 -20.76 5.45 25.57
N LYS A 245 -19.76 6.31 25.77
CA LYS A 245 -19.85 7.50 26.64
C LYS A 245 -20.89 8.54 26.18
N ASN A 246 -21.18 8.61 24.87
CA ASN A 246 -22.18 9.52 24.31
C ASN A 246 -23.58 8.89 24.18
N ALA A 247 -23.69 7.56 24.20
CA ALA A 247 -24.96 6.85 24.01
C ALA A 247 -25.68 6.52 25.33
N GLU A 248 -24.99 6.56 26.47
CA GLU A 248 -25.60 6.40 27.79
C GLU A 248 -26.48 7.60 28.19
N ASP A 249 -26.31 8.76 27.55
CA ASP A 249 -27.14 9.96 27.79
C ASP A 249 -28.49 9.95 27.04
N ASP A 250 -28.74 9.04 26.08
CA ASP A 250 -29.88 9.14 25.13
C ASP A 250 -30.71 7.85 24.95
N ASN A 251 -30.73 6.95 25.95
CA ASN A 251 -31.35 5.64 25.78
C ASN A 251 -32.89 5.65 26.02
N TYR A 252 -33.67 5.73 24.94
CA TYR A 252 -35.11 5.42 24.94
C TYR A 252 -35.36 3.89 24.87
N ALA A 253 -36.07 3.37 25.86
CA ALA A 253 -36.33 1.95 26.13
C ALA A 253 -37.34 1.22 25.18
N TRP A 254 -37.40 1.57 23.88
CA TRP A 254 -38.31 0.93 22.91
C TRP A 254 -37.59 -0.04 21.96
N MET A 255 -36.30 0.10 21.63
CA MET A 255 -35.70 -0.83 20.67
C MET A 255 -35.58 -2.26 21.23
N GLY A 256 -36.16 -3.22 20.48
CA GLY A 256 -36.22 -4.65 20.80
C GLY A 256 -34.85 -5.33 20.98
N PRO A 257 -34.83 -6.68 21.10
CA PRO A 257 -33.71 -7.39 21.73
C PRO A 257 -32.37 -7.11 21.04
N VAL A 258 -31.38 -6.72 21.86
CA VAL A 258 -30.01 -6.37 21.45
C VAL A 258 -29.25 -7.64 21.07
N VAL A 259 -29.36 -8.09 19.82
CA VAL A 259 -28.57 -9.22 19.33
C VAL A 259 -27.69 -8.80 18.16
N SER A 260 -26.37 -8.93 18.36
CA SER A 260 -25.21 -8.90 17.41
C SER A 260 -24.14 -7.82 17.66
N LYS A 261 -24.43 -6.72 18.35
CA LYS A 261 -23.43 -5.66 18.60
C LYS A 261 -22.31 -6.11 19.56
N SER A 262 -22.61 -6.85 20.62
CA SER A 262 -21.63 -7.26 21.63
C SER A 262 -20.52 -8.15 21.08
N LYS A 263 -20.86 -9.15 20.26
CA LYS A 263 -19.89 -10.07 19.64
C LYS A 263 -18.98 -9.36 18.62
N ALA A 264 -19.53 -8.40 17.88
CA ALA A 264 -18.76 -7.58 16.93
C ALA A 264 -17.77 -6.61 17.62
N LEU A 265 -18.15 -6.10 18.80
CA LEU A 265 -17.30 -5.24 19.64
C LEU A 265 -16.13 -6.02 20.24
N ASP A 266 -16.40 -7.22 20.75
CA ASP A 266 -15.41 -8.10 21.38
C ASP A 266 -14.37 -8.61 20.36
N THR A 267 -14.83 -9.00 19.17
CA THR A 267 -13.96 -9.38 18.05
C THR A 267 -13.09 -8.22 17.56
N GLY A 268 -13.61 -6.98 17.53
CA GLY A 268 -12.85 -5.79 17.17
C GLY A 268 -11.76 -5.44 18.19
N ALA A 269 -12.06 -5.54 19.49
CA ALA A 269 -11.06 -5.31 20.55
C ALA A 269 -9.94 -6.36 20.49
N ALA A 270 -10.28 -7.64 20.41
CA ALA A 270 -9.30 -8.71 20.28
C ALA A 270 -8.45 -8.58 18.99
N LEU A 271 -9.04 -8.11 17.88
CA LEU A 271 -8.30 -7.84 16.66
C LEU A 271 -7.27 -6.72 16.86
N ARG A 272 -7.66 -5.61 17.49
CA ARG A 272 -6.74 -4.51 17.80
C ARG A 272 -5.60 -4.97 18.69
N ASP A 273 -5.89 -5.68 19.76
CA ASP A 273 -4.87 -6.18 20.70
C ASP A 273 -3.86 -7.09 20.01
N ARG A 274 -4.31 -7.94 19.07
CA ARG A 274 -3.41 -8.77 18.26
C ARG A 274 -2.55 -7.94 17.32
N ILE A 275 -3.11 -6.93 16.67
CA ILE A 275 -2.37 -6.06 15.75
C ILE A 275 -1.30 -5.26 16.52
N THR A 276 -1.66 -4.67 17.66
CA THR A 276 -0.77 -3.83 18.46
C THR A 276 0.28 -4.61 19.26
N ALA A 277 0.10 -5.93 19.42
CA ALA A 277 1.13 -6.80 19.99
C ALA A 277 2.37 -6.95 19.09
N HIS A 278 2.25 -6.67 17.79
CA HIS A 278 3.37 -6.72 16.86
C HIS A 278 4.21 -5.44 16.93
N ARG A 279 5.53 -5.59 17.10
CA ARG A 279 6.47 -4.45 17.15
C ARG A 279 6.50 -3.64 15.85
N ARG A 280 6.35 -4.31 14.71
CA ARG A 280 6.44 -3.70 13.37
C ARG A 280 5.28 -4.20 12.51
N VAL A 281 4.47 -3.25 12.05
CA VAL A 281 3.28 -3.51 11.24
C VAL A 281 3.29 -2.55 10.06
N MET A 282 3.03 -3.07 8.87
CA MET A 282 2.74 -2.26 7.70
C MET A 282 1.23 -2.21 7.47
N VAL A 283 0.66 -1.00 7.48
CA VAL A 283 -0.76 -0.76 7.24
C VAL A 283 -0.95 -0.34 5.79
N LEU A 284 -1.79 -1.07 5.05
CA LEU A 284 -2.12 -0.79 3.66
C LEU A 284 -3.61 -0.46 3.54
N ASN A 285 -3.92 0.74 3.04
CA ASN A 285 -5.28 1.24 2.90
C ASN A 285 -5.64 1.39 1.41
N ASP A 286 -6.72 0.74 0.96
CA ASP A 286 -7.17 0.82 -0.44
C ASP A 286 -7.72 2.22 -0.81
N GLU A 287 -8.14 3.02 0.18
CA GLU A 287 -8.68 4.38 0.00
C GLU A 287 -8.05 5.39 0.97
N ALA A 288 -6.80 5.76 0.69
CA ALA A 288 -6.03 6.69 1.52
C ALA A 288 -6.53 8.16 1.52
N HIS A 289 -7.55 8.51 0.72
CA HIS A 289 -8.04 9.89 0.61
C HIS A 289 -8.84 10.38 1.82
N HIS A 290 -9.05 9.51 2.81
CA HIS A 290 -9.65 9.84 4.10
C HIS A 290 -8.62 9.96 5.24
N VAL A 291 -7.32 9.72 4.97
CA VAL A 291 -6.25 9.61 5.99
C VAL A 291 -5.73 10.97 6.48
N TRP A 292 -6.17 12.07 5.87
CA TRP A 292 -5.73 13.43 6.23
C TRP A 292 -6.53 14.07 7.37
N ASP A 293 -7.68 13.50 7.73
CA ASP A 293 -8.52 14.03 8.80
C ASP A 293 -8.00 13.54 10.16
N SER A 294 -7.54 14.46 11.01
CA SER A 294 -7.04 14.15 12.37
C SER A 294 -8.11 13.62 13.31
N GLY A 295 -9.40 13.80 12.99
CA GLY A 295 -10.52 13.19 13.71
C GLY A 295 -10.85 11.77 13.23
N SER A 296 -10.27 11.34 12.12
CA SER A 296 -10.46 9.98 11.61
C SER A 296 -9.53 9.01 12.34
N ALA A 297 -10.04 7.84 12.72
CA ALA A 297 -9.34 6.87 13.57
C ALA A 297 -8.29 6.02 12.83
N TRP A 298 -7.48 6.67 11.99
CA TRP A 298 -6.40 6.03 11.22
C TRP A 298 -5.17 5.79 12.09
#